data_AF-A0A9E3JB86-F1
#
_entry.id   AF-A0A9E3JB86-F1
#
_cell.length_a   1.000
_cell.length_b   1.000
_cell.length_c   1.000
_cell.angle_alpha   90.00
_cell.angle_beta   90.00
_cell.angle_gamma   90.00
#
_symmetry.space_group_name_H-M   'P 1'
#
loop_
_entity.id
_entity.type
_entity.pdbx_description
1 polymer ?
#
loop_
_entity_poly.entity_id
_entity_poly.type
_entity_poly.pdbx_seq_one_letter_code
_entity_poly.pdbx_strand_id
1 'polypeptide(L)'
;MEAVPAHARAYVACVAVVALLCLLPLPAVRTSWWEVALLAALAAGCEQAAARRRFAGTFYPVLLAGAFLLPPPAAALVALPGALLSPVEQRPRGLRRVWRAAQLTLGAWAAARVHGATGGRDAVAASDFPYALVPAGLAVLVFCLVLSLLDGGILALAVGAPPTPFGQWGTIPVRRAWRGLFLRSLAPVAVHGLAGLMMAVLWRSPYGPVAALLVLLPMCVSCWVFAQYHRERAAHQATIRALVQAVDIKDEYTRGHSERVGQASMMIARELGMEDARI
;
A
#
# COMPACT_ATOMS: atom_id res chain seq x y z
N MET A 1 20.54 1.99 -17.76
CA MET A 1 19.89 0.89 -17.00
C MET A 1 20.65 0.76 -15.70
N GLU A 2 20.24 1.48 -14.66
CA GLU A 2 20.92 1.37 -13.37
C GLU A 2 20.67 -0.02 -12.79
N ALA A 3 21.74 -0.78 -12.61
CA ALA A 3 21.66 -2.10 -12.03
C ALA A 3 21.20 -1.96 -10.58
N VAL A 4 20.09 -2.60 -10.22
CA VAL A 4 19.61 -2.62 -8.83
C VAL A 4 20.75 -3.13 -7.94
N PRO A 5 21.13 -2.37 -6.89
CA PRO A 5 22.29 -2.71 -6.10
C PRO A 5 22.15 -4.10 -5.45
N ALA A 6 23.28 -4.80 -5.30
CA ALA A 6 23.29 -6.19 -4.85
C ALA A 6 22.67 -6.36 -3.45
N HIS A 7 22.87 -5.40 -2.54
CA HIS A 7 22.26 -5.41 -1.20
C HIS A 7 20.73 -5.35 -1.26
N ALA A 8 20.15 -4.59 -2.20
CA ALA A 8 18.70 -4.49 -2.33
C ALA A 8 18.11 -5.79 -2.89
N ARG A 9 18.83 -6.46 -3.80
CA ARG A 9 18.45 -7.80 -4.28
C ARG A 9 18.53 -8.85 -3.18
N ALA A 10 19.59 -8.83 -2.36
CA ALA A 10 19.73 -9.73 -1.22
C ALA A 10 18.62 -9.52 -0.18
N TYR A 11 18.25 -8.27 0.09
CA TYR A 11 17.14 -7.94 0.97
C TYR A 11 15.80 -8.47 0.43
N VAL A 12 15.49 -8.24 -0.85
CA VAL A 12 14.28 -8.79 -1.50
C VAL A 12 14.26 -10.32 -1.41
N ALA A 13 15.40 -10.97 -1.65
CA ALA A 13 15.51 -12.43 -1.54
C ALA A 13 15.28 -12.92 -0.11
N CYS A 14 15.87 -12.27 0.88
CA CYS A 14 15.67 -12.60 2.30
C CYS A 14 14.19 -12.47 2.69
N VAL A 15 13.55 -11.35 2.35
CA VAL A 15 12.13 -11.12 2.63
C VAL A 15 11.25 -12.14 1.89
N ALA A 16 11.59 -12.52 0.66
CA ALA A 16 10.89 -13.57 -0.07
C ALA A 16 11.04 -14.95 0.59
N VAL A 17 12.22 -15.29 1.11
CA VAL A 17 12.45 -16.53 1.88
C VAL A 17 11.61 -16.52 3.14
N VAL A 18 11.61 -15.43 3.93
CA VAL A 18 10.76 -15.33 5.12
C VAL A 18 9.27 -15.48 4.76
N ALA A 19 8.82 -14.87 3.65
CA ALA A 19 7.45 -15.03 3.17
C ALA A 19 7.12 -16.49 2.82
N LEU A 20 8.04 -17.23 2.19
CA LEU A 20 7.89 -18.66 1.92
C LEU A 20 7.86 -19.49 3.21
N LEU A 21 8.69 -19.15 4.20
CA LEU A 21 8.69 -19.82 5.50
C LEU A 21 7.35 -19.64 6.24
N CYS A 22 6.71 -18.46 6.12
CA CYS A 22 5.37 -18.23 6.68
C CYS A 22 4.28 -19.10 6.05
N LEU A 23 4.52 -19.67 4.86
CA LEU A 23 3.61 -20.58 4.15
C LEU A 23 3.87 -22.07 4.49
N LEU A 24 5.00 -22.43 5.11
CA LEU A 24 5.30 -23.81 5.51
C LEU A 24 4.21 -24.51 6.33
N PRO A 25 3.52 -23.87 7.29
CA PRO A 25 2.50 -24.57 8.07
C PRO A 25 1.19 -24.84 7.31
N LEU A 26 1.05 -24.42 6.05
CA LEU A 26 -0.14 -24.64 5.21
C LEU A 26 -0.70 -26.08 5.25
N PRO A 27 0.12 -27.14 5.10
CA PRO A 27 -0.40 -28.51 5.04
C PRO A 27 -1.05 -28.98 6.34
N ALA A 28 -0.69 -28.35 7.47
CA ALA A 28 -1.20 -28.71 8.79
C ALA A 28 -2.52 -27.98 9.15
N VAL A 29 -2.91 -26.95 8.38
CA VAL A 29 -4.10 -26.16 8.69
C VAL A 29 -5.33 -26.71 7.97
N ARG A 30 -6.38 -27.00 8.74
CA ARG A 30 -7.70 -27.32 8.17
C ARG A 30 -8.38 -26.02 7.72
N THR A 31 -8.41 -25.76 6.42
CA THR A 31 -9.13 -24.64 5.80
C THR A 31 -9.94 -25.10 4.61
N SER A 32 -11.04 -24.40 4.31
CA SER A 32 -11.76 -24.58 3.05
C SER A 32 -10.93 -23.96 1.92
N TRP A 33 -10.34 -24.81 1.07
CA TRP A 33 -9.55 -24.37 -0.09
C TRP A 33 -10.39 -23.57 -1.10
N TRP A 34 -11.70 -23.79 -1.13
CA TRP A 34 -12.64 -22.99 -1.92
C TRP A 34 -12.65 -21.52 -1.48
N GLU A 35 -12.70 -21.25 -0.17
CA GLU A 35 -12.70 -19.87 0.35
C GLU A 35 -11.37 -19.16 0.02
N VAL A 36 -10.25 -19.87 0.18
CA VAL A 36 -8.93 -19.36 -0.18
C VAL A 36 -8.85 -19.04 -1.67
N ALA A 37 -9.30 -19.97 -2.53
CA ALA A 37 -9.29 -19.78 -3.97
C ALA A 37 -10.18 -18.61 -4.40
N LEU A 38 -11.38 -18.48 -3.82
CA LEU A 38 -12.31 -17.41 -4.14
C LEU A 38 -11.76 -16.05 -3.70
N LEU A 39 -11.26 -15.93 -2.47
CA LEU A 39 -10.63 -14.70 -1.98
C LEU A 39 -9.38 -14.34 -2.79
N ALA A 40 -8.56 -15.33 -3.16
CA ALA A 40 -7.36 -15.10 -3.96
C ALA A 40 -7.70 -14.64 -5.39
N ALA A 41 -8.73 -15.23 -6.01
CA ALA A 41 -9.23 -14.80 -7.33
C ALA A 41 -9.84 -13.39 -7.27
N LEU A 42 -10.61 -13.08 -6.23
CA LEU A 42 -11.17 -11.74 -6.00
C LEU A 42 -10.07 -10.70 -5.76
N ALA A 43 -9.08 -11.01 -4.92
CA ALA A 43 -7.97 -10.12 -4.65
C ALA A 43 -7.19 -9.81 -5.93
N ALA A 44 -6.89 -10.84 -6.74
CA ALA A 44 -6.24 -10.67 -8.03
C ALA A 44 -7.08 -9.86 -9.02
N GLY A 45 -8.38 -10.15 -9.13
CA GLY A 45 -9.31 -9.42 -9.99
C GLY A 45 -9.42 -7.95 -9.61
N CYS A 46 -9.54 -7.64 -8.32
CA CYS A 46 -9.57 -6.28 -7.80
C CYS A 46 -8.26 -5.54 -8.06
N GLU A 47 -7.10 -6.16 -7.82
CA GLU A 47 -5.81 -5.53 -8.12
C GLU A 47 -5.66 -5.23 -9.63
N GLN A 48 -6.08 -6.17 -10.49
CA GLN A 48 -5.97 -6.01 -11.93
C GLN A 48 -6.95 -4.96 -12.47
N ALA A 49 -8.17 -4.90 -11.91
CA ALA A 49 -9.14 -3.85 -12.20
C ALA A 49 -8.63 -2.48 -11.74
N ALA A 50 -8.05 -2.39 -10.53
CA ALA A 50 -7.46 -1.17 -10.00
C ALA A 50 -6.31 -0.68 -10.88
N ALA A 51 -5.44 -1.59 -11.33
CA ALA A 51 -4.36 -1.24 -12.23
C ALA A 51 -4.86 -0.77 -13.62
N ARG A 52 -5.85 -1.46 -14.21
CA ARG A 52 -6.44 -1.07 -15.51
C ARG A 52 -7.15 0.27 -15.46
N ARG A 53 -7.92 0.53 -14.41
CA ARG A 53 -8.70 1.77 -14.25
C ARG A 53 -7.87 2.92 -13.69
N ARG A 54 -6.58 2.69 -13.42
CA ARG A 54 -5.67 3.64 -12.76
C ARG A 54 -6.29 4.20 -11.47
N PHE A 55 -6.81 3.31 -10.62
CA PHE A 55 -7.21 3.72 -9.29
C PHE A 55 -5.99 4.25 -8.52
N ALA A 56 -6.22 5.26 -7.69
CA ALA A 56 -5.17 5.86 -6.89
C ALA A 56 -4.80 4.90 -5.74
N GLY A 57 -3.78 4.07 -5.97
CA GLY A 57 -3.19 3.22 -4.93
C GLY A 57 -3.64 1.76 -4.93
N THR A 58 -3.14 1.02 -3.93
CA THR A 58 -3.38 -0.42 -3.79
C THR A 58 -4.68 -0.70 -3.06
N PHE A 59 -5.43 -1.69 -3.53
CA PHE A 59 -6.75 -2.06 -3.03
C PHE A 59 -6.66 -3.28 -2.09
N TYR A 60 -6.69 -3.05 -0.78
CA TYR A 60 -6.49 -4.09 0.24
C TYR A 60 -7.73 -4.71 0.94
N PRO A 61 -9.00 -4.37 0.62
CA PRO A 61 -10.11 -4.82 1.46
C PRO A 61 -10.32 -6.33 1.39
N VAL A 62 -10.12 -6.94 0.21
CA VAL A 62 -10.19 -8.41 0.04
C VAL A 62 -9.05 -9.12 0.77
N LEU A 63 -7.85 -8.53 0.76
CA LEU A 63 -6.68 -9.09 1.44
C LEU A 63 -6.88 -9.07 2.97
N LEU A 64 -7.38 -7.95 3.51
CA LEU A 64 -7.67 -7.80 4.93
C LEU A 64 -8.87 -8.67 5.36
N ALA A 65 -9.89 -8.82 4.53
CA ALA A 65 -10.97 -9.78 4.75
C ALA A 65 -10.44 -11.22 4.85
N GLY A 66 -9.51 -11.60 3.97
CA GLY A 66 -8.81 -12.88 4.04
C GLY A 66 -8.02 -13.03 5.34
N ALA A 67 -7.35 -11.97 5.81
CA ALA A 67 -6.64 -11.99 7.09
C ALA A 67 -7.58 -12.16 8.30
N PHE A 68 -8.81 -11.65 8.22
CA PHE A 68 -9.80 -11.78 9.29
C PHE A 68 -10.52 -13.13 9.29
N LEU A 69 -10.75 -13.72 8.11
CA LEU A 69 -11.48 -14.98 7.95
C LEU A 69 -10.60 -16.22 8.07
N LEU A 70 -9.40 -16.17 7.50
CA LEU A 70 -8.56 -17.35 7.29
C LEU A 70 -7.44 -17.45 8.34
N PRO A 71 -6.96 -18.67 8.62
CA PRO A 71 -5.70 -18.90 9.32
C PRO A 71 -4.51 -18.16 8.66
N PRO A 72 -3.46 -17.82 9.43
CA PRO A 72 -2.36 -16.99 8.93
C PRO A 72 -1.71 -17.46 7.62
N PRO A 73 -1.38 -18.76 7.45
CA PRO A 73 -0.76 -19.20 6.21
C PRO A 73 -1.72 -19.15 5.01
N ALA A 74 -3.02 -19.40 5.22
CA ALA A 74 -4.02 -19.32 4.17
C ALA A 74 -4.30 -17.87 3.75
N ALA A 75 -4.35 -16.92 4.70
CA ALA A 75 -4.44 -15.50 4.41
C ALA A 75 -3.23 -15.00 3.59
N ALA A 76 -2.04 -15.51 3.88
CA ALA A 76 -0.82 -15.16 3.18
C ALA A 76 -0.81 -15.64 1.71
N LEU A 77 -1.48 -16.78 1.40
CA LEU A 77 -1.67 -17.26 0.03
C LEU A 77 -2.55 -16.33 -0.82
N VAL A 78 -3.58 -15.72 -0.22
CA VAL A 78 -4.51 -14.82 -0.93
C VAL A 78 -3.77 -13.64 -1.60
N ALA A 79 -2.65 -13.21 -1.03
CA ALA A 79 -1.82 -12.13 -1.56
C ALA A 79 -1.09 -12.47 -2.87
N LEU A 80 -0.74 -13.75 -3.07
CA LEU A 80 0.22 -14.15 -4.11
C LEU A 80 -0.28 -13.90 -5.54
N PRO A 81 -1.52 -14.30 -5.92
CA PRO A 81 -1.95 -14.18 -7.31
C PRO A 81 -2.05 -12.72 -7.76
N GLY A 82 -2.61 -11.85 -6.92
CA GLY A 82 -2.69 -10.41 -7.22
C GLY A 82 -1.30 -9.78 -7.38
N ALA A 83 -0.41 -10.03 -6.42
CA ALA A 83 0.92 -9.43 -6.42
C ALA A 83 1.79 -9.88 -7.61
N LEU A 84 1.70 -11.17 -8.00
CA LEU A 84 2.49 -11.74 -9.10
C LEU A 84 1.92 -11.37 -10.48
N LEU A 85 0.59 -11.25 -10.61
CA LEU A 85 -0.08 -10.89 -11.86
C LEU A 85 -0.15 -9.38 -12.08
N SER A 86 0.19 -8.58 -11.06
CA SER A 86 0.12 -7.13 -11.13
C SER A 86 0.97 -6.57 -12.30
N PRO A 87 0.42 -5.64 -13.10
CA PRO A 87 1.17 -5.01 -14.18
C PRO A 87 2.25 -4.11 -13.57
N VAL A 88 3.49 -4.33 -14.01
CA VAL A 88 4.65 -3.53 -13.59
C VAL A 88 5.16 -2.79 -14.82
N GLU A 89 4.93 -1.47 -14.83
CA GLU A 89 5.32 -0.59 -15.94
C GLU A 89 6.84 -0.46 -16.04
N GLN A 90 7.55 -0.39 -14.90
CA GLN A 90 9.00 -0.13 -14.83
C GLN A 90 9.83 -1.41 -14.71
N ARG A 91 10.92 -1.53 -15.50
CA ARG A 91 11.90 -2.62 -15.34
C ARG A 91 12.79 -2.35 -14.11
N PRO A 92 13.25 -3.37 -13.36
CA PRO A 92 13.07 -4.82 -13.57
C PRO A 92 11.73 -5.36 -13.03
N ARG A 93 10.94 -5.99 -13.90
CA ARG A 93 9.57 -6.42 -13.60
C ARG A 93 9.50 -7.57 -12.59
N GLY A 94 10.38 -8.57 -12.73
CA GLY A 94 10.38 -9.76 -11.88
C GLY A 94 10.68 -9.43 -10.41
N LEU A 95 11.75 -8.67 -10.17
CA LEU A 95 12.15 -8.29 -8.81
C LEU A 95 11.06 -7.48 -8.09
N ARG A 96 10.41 -6.53 -8.78
CA ARG A 96 9.33 -5.73 -8.18
C ARG A 96 8.08 -6.55 -7.88
N ARG A 97 7.75 -7.55 -8.72
CA ARG A 97 6.66 -8.50 -8.44
C ARG A 97 6.96 -9.38 -7.24
N VAL A 98 8.15 -9.95 -7.18
CA VAL A 98 8.59 -10.79 -6.05
C VAL A 98 8.61 -9.97 -4.76
N TRP A 99 9.13 -8.74 -4.81
CA TRP A 99 9.11 -7.82 -3.68
C TRP A 99 7.69 -7.54 -3.17
N ARG A 100 6.79 -7.13 -4.07
CA ARG A 100 5.39 -6.86 -3.72
C ARG A 100 4.70 -8.11 -3.16
N ALA A 101 4.92 -9.27 -3.77
CA ALA A 101 4.36 -10.53 -3.28
C ALA A 101 4.85 -10.83 -1.87
N ALA A 102 6.16 -10.76 -1.63
CA ALA A 102 6.74 -11.01 -0.31
C ALA A 102 6.22 -10.03 0.75
N GLN A 103 6.11 -8.74 0.42
CA GLN A 103 5.56 -7.72 1.32
C GLN A 103 4.10 -8.00 1.71
N LEU A 104 3.24 -8.26 0.72
CA LEU A 104 1.81 -8.48 0.96
C LEU A 104 1.56 -9.82 1.68
N THR A 105 2.32 -10.86 1.35
CA THR A 105 2.26 -12.15 2.04
C THR A 105 2.66 -12.00 3.51
N LEU A 106 3.76 -11.31 3.82
CA LEU A 106 4.18 -11.07 5.21
C LEU A 106 3.20 -10.18 5.97
N GLY A 107 2.73 -9.10 5.36
CA GLY A 107 1.74 -8.21 5.94
C GLY A 107 0.46 -8.96 6.28
N ALA A 108 -0.11 -9.71 5.32
CA ALA A 108 -1.33 -10.47 5.52
C ALA A 108 -1.18 -11.59 6.57
N TRP A 109 -0.05 -12.30 6.56
CA TRP A 109 0.26 -13.31 7.56
C TRP A 109 0.32 -12.70 8.98
N ALA A 110 1.05 -11.60 9.15
CA ALA A 110 1.20 -10.93 10.45
C ALA A 110 -0.13 -10.37 10.96
N ALA A 111 -0.92 -9.73 10.09
CA ALA A 111 -2.26 -9.25 10.41
C ALA A 111 -3.18 -10.40 10.86
N ALA A 112 -3.20 -11.50 10.11
CA ALA A 112 -4.00 -12.69 10.42
C ALA A 112 -3.56 -13.40 11.71
N ARG A 113 -2.26 -13.35 12.03
CA ARG A 113 -1.70 -13.89 13.27
C ARG A 113 -2.19 -13.09 14.47
N VAL A 114 -2.09 -11.77 14.41
CA VAL A 114 -2.52 -10.87 15.49
C VAL A 114 -4.04 -10.86 15.65
N HIS A 115 -4.79 -10.82 14.55
CA HIS A 115 -6.25 -10.93 14.58
C HIS A 115 -6.72 -12.24 15.24
N GLY A 116 -6.08 -13.37 14.90
CA GLY A 116 -6.38 -14.65 15.51
C GLY A 116 -5.98 -14.74 16.99
N ALA A 117 -4.83 -14.17 17.36
CA ALA A 117 -4.34 -14.20 18.74
C ALA A 117 -5.18 -13.35 19.72
N THR A 118 -5.87 -12.33 19.21
CA THR A 118 -6.77 -11.47 19.99
C THR A 118 -8.23 -11.94 19.96
N GLY A 119 -8.51 -13.15 19.48
CA GLY A 119 -9.88 -13.69 19.41
C GLY A 119 -10.75 -13.07 18.30
N GLY A 120 -10.16 -12.30 17.37
CA GLY A 120 -10.90 -11.60 16.33
C GLY A 120 -11.68 -12.52 15.40
N ARG A 121 -11.22 -13.76 15.17
CA ARG A 121 -11.97 -14.73 14.33
C ARG A 121 -13.31 -15.09 14.94
N ASP A 122 -13.34 -15.33 16.24
CA ASP A 122 -14.55 -15.68 16.97
C ASP A 122 -15.47 -14.45 17.08
N ALA A 123 -14.89 -13.27 17.28
CA ALA A 123 -15.63 -12.00 17.26
C ALA A 123 -16.33 -11.73 15.91
N VAL A 124 -15.65 -12.01 14.79
CA VAL A 124 -16.24 -11.91 13.44
C VAL A 124 -17.32 -12.97 13.22
N ALA A 125 -17.09 -14.21 13.68
CA ALA A 125 -18.08 -15.29 13.55
C ALA A 125 -19.36 -15.01 14.36
N ALA A 126 -19.22 -14.44 15.56
CA ALA A 126 -20.33 -14.04 16.42
C ALA A 126 -20.95 -12.69 16.03
N SER A 127 -20.36 -11.94 15.09
CA SER A 127 -20.73 -10.55 14.79
C SER A 127 -20.75 -9.66 16.05
N ASP A 128 -19.78 -9.86 16.94
CA ASP A 128 -19.73 -9.22 18.25
C ASP A 128 -19.14 -7.80 18.16
N PHE A 129 -20.02 -6.85 17.84
CA PHE A 129 -19.70 -5.43 17.82
C PHE A 129 -20.04 -4.77 19.17
N PRO A 130 -19.16 -3.92 19.73
CA PRO A 130 -18.00 -3.31 19.09
C PRO A 130 -16.67 -4.07 19.24
N TYR A 131 -16.64 -5.21 19.93
CA TYR A 131 -15.40 -5.91 20.27
C TYR A 131 -14.57 -6.26 19.03
N ALA A 132 -15.20 -6.72 17.94
CA ALA A 132 -14.54 -7.06 16.67
C ALA A 132 -13.70 -5.92 16.05
N LEU A 133 -13.99 -4.65 16.38
CA LEU A 133 -13.21 -3.50 15.90
C LEU A 133 -11.79 -3.47 16.48
N VAL A 134 -11.59 -3.95 17.71
CA VAL A 134 -10.29 -3.90 18.39
C VAL A 134 -9.29 -4.89 17.76
N PRO A 135 -9.60 -6.19 17.61
CA PRO A 135 -8.76 -7.14 16.87
C PRO A 135 -8.48 -6.69 15.43
N ALA A 136 -9.49 -6.17 14.73
CA ALA A 136 -9.35 -5.68 13.36
C ALA A 136 -8.43 -4.46 13.27
N GLY A 137 -8.59 -3.50 14.18
CA GLY A 137 -7.73 -2.32 14.28
C GLY A 137 -6.28 -2.69 14.57
N LEU A 138 -6.03 -3.59 15.51
CA LEU A 138 -4.69 -4.11 15.82
C LEU A 138 -4.05 -4.80 14.62
N ALA A 139 -4.81 -5.64 13.91
CA ALA A 139 -4.34 -6.32 12.72
C ALA A 139 -4.00 -5.34 11.57
N VAL A 140 -4.80 -4.30 11.38
CA VAL A 140 -4.52 -3.21 10.41
C VAL A 140 -3.26 -2.44 10.79
N LEU A 141 -3.08 -2.11 12.07
CA LEU A 141 -1.86 -1.45 12.54
C LEU A 141 -0.62 -2.29 12.26
N VAL A 142 -0.68 -3.58 12.54
CA VAL A 142 0.41 -4.54 12.27
C VAL A 142 0.68 -4.64 10.77
N PHE A 143 -0.36 -4.70 9.94
CA PHE A 143 -0.22 -4.70 8.49
C PHE A 143 0.54 -3.45 8.00
N CYS A 144 0.11 -2.25 8.43
CA CYS A 144 0.75 -0.98 8.09
C CYS A 144 2.20 -0.90 8.58
N LEU A 145 2.47 -1.38 9.80
CA LEU A 145 3.81 -1.45 10.37
C LEU A 145 4.70 -2.34 9.52
N VAL A 146 4.28 -3.57 9.22
CA VAL A 146 5.07 -4.50 8.39
C VAL A 146 5.39 -3.89 7.02
N LEU A 147 4.41 -3.32 6.32
CA LEU A 147 4.67 -2.68 5.03
C LEU A 147 5.65 -1.51 5.16
N SER A 148 5.46 -0.64 6.16
CA SER A 148 6.32 0.52 6.38
C SER A 148 7.75 0.14 6.78
N LEU A 149 7.92 -0.92 7.58
CA LEU A 149 9.22 -1.48 7.95
C LEU A 149 9.94 -2.01 6.71
N LEU A 150 9.22 -2.75 5.86
CA LEU A 150 9.79 -3.37 4.66
C LEU A 150 10.18 -2.32 3.61
N ASP A 151 9.27 -1.40 3.30
CA ASP A 151 9.53 -0.27 2.38
C ASP A 151 10.63 0.65 2.91
N GLY A 152 10.61 0.88 4.22
CA GLY A 152 11.63 1.66 4.89
C GLY A 152 13.02 1.00 4.86
N GLY A 153 13.09 -0.32 4.99
CA GLY A 153 14.33 -1.09 4.90
C GLY A 153 14.91 -1.12 3.49
N ILE A 154 14.07 -1.29 2.46
CA ILE A 154 14.54 -1.25 1.07
C ILE A 154 15.03 0.15 0.68
N LEU A 155 14.38 1.22 1.18
CA LEU A 155 14.85 2.60 0.98
C LEU A 155 16.20 2.85 1.66
N ALA A 156 16.36 2.43 2.92
CA ALA A 156 17.61 2.59 3.66
C ALA A 156 18.78 1.86 2.98
N LEU A 157 18.53 0.66 2.44
CA LEU A 157 19.53 -0.11 1.74
C LEU A 157 19.81 0.45 0.34
N ALA A 158 18.78 0.66 -0.48
CA ALA A 158 18.92 1.05 -1.90
C ALA A 158 19.55 2.44 -2.10
N VAL A 159 19.35 3.37 -1.15
CA VAL A 159 19.94 4.71 -1.22
C VAL A 159 21.36 4.73 -0.62
N GLY A 160 21.70 3.79 0.26
CA GLY A 160 22.94 3.82 1.05
C GLY A 160 23.00 5.03 1.98
N ALA A 161 23.69 4.92 3.12
CA ALA A 161 24.14 6.14 3.80
C ALA A 161 25.02 6.93 2.79
N PRO A 162 24.71 8.20 2.47
CA PRO A 162 25.45 8.91 1.42
C PRO A 162 26.92 9.07 1.83
N PRO A 163 27.89 8.66 1.00
CA PRO A 163 29.29 8.95 1.25
C PRO A 163 29.62 10.31 0.63
N THR A 164 29.74 11.39 1.40
CA THR A 164 30.53 12.56 0.97
C THR A 164 31.20 13.29 2.15
N PRO A 165 32.47 13.73 2.04
CA PRO A 165 33.18 14.45 3.09
C PRO A 165 32.84 15.95 3.18
N PHE A 166 32.03 16.51 2.28
CA PHE A 166 31.71 17.95 2.28
C PHE A 166 30.25 18.18 1.82
N GLY A 167 29.42 18.73 2.71
CA GLY A 167 28.18 19.45 2.36
C GLY A 167 26.90 18.61 2.20
N GLN A 168 26.43 17.89 3.22
CA GLN A 168 25.12 17.22 3.23
C GLN A 168 23.99 18.18 3.63
N TRP A 169 23.21 18.66 2.65
CA TRP A 169 21.87 19.19 2.92
C TRP A 169 20.89 18.02 3.09
N GLY A 170 20.53 17.77 4.35
CA GLY A 170 19.28 17.15 4.74
C GLY A 170 19.19 15.63 4.64
N THR A 171 19.96 14.90 5.45
CA THR A 171 19.56 13.57 5.93
C THR A 171 18.15 13.66 6.50
N ILE A 172 17.11 13.24 5.76
CA ILE A 172 15.85 12.89 6.40
C ILE A 172 16.19 11.67 7.24
N PRO A 173 16.21 11.74 8.59
CA PRO A 173 16.57 10.59 9.39
C PRO A 173 15.62 9.45 9.01
N VAL A 174 16.16 8.25 8.81
CA VAL A 174 15.40 7.06 8.36
C VAL A 174 14.09 6.91 9.15
N ARG A 175 14.12 7.26 10.44
CA ARG A 175 12.95 7.32 11.33
C ARG A 175 11.83 8.28 10.88
N ARG A 176 12.16 9.47 10.35
CA ARG A 176 11.18 10.45 9.84
C ARG A 176 10.60 9.98 8.50
N ALA A 177 11.42 9.38 7.63
CA ALA A 177 10.94 8.75 6.39
C ALA A 177 9.97 7.59 6.68
N TRP A 178 10.32 6.72 7.65
CA TRP A 178 9.46 5.63 8.11
C TRP A 178 8.15 6.13 8.73
N ARG A 179 8.22 7.14 9.60
CA ARG A 179 7.03 7.73 10.23
C ARG A 179 6.12 8.38 9.19
N GLY A 180 6.68 9.07 8.19
CA GLY A 180 5.93 9.64 7.08
C GLY A 180 5.23 8.57 6.25
N LEU A 181 5.94 7.48 5.92
CA LEU A 181 5.36 6.36 5.17
C LEU A 181 4.25 5.65 5.94
N PHE A 182 4.46 5.40 7.23
CA PHE A 182 3.47 4.80 8.12
C PHE A 182 2.21 5.67 8.21
N LEU A 183 2.35 6.96 8.54
CA LEU A 183 1.20 7.87 8.67
C LEU A 183 0.43 8.02 7.34
N ARG A 184 1.15 8.06 6.21
CA ARG A 184 0.53 8.13 4.88
C ARG A 184 -0.21 6.85 4.51
N SER A 185 0.29 5.68 4.92
CA SER A 185 -0.34 4.39 4.67
C SER A 185 -1.54 4.11 5.59
N LEU A 186 -1.49 4.61 6.82
CA LEU A 186 -2.45 4.27 7.87
C LEU A 186 -3.87 4.68 7.50
N ALA A 187 -4.08 5.92 7.05
CA ALA A 187 -5.43 6.41 6.75
C ALA A 187 -6.13 5.62 5.61
N PRO A 188 -5.50 5.41 4.44
CA PRO A 188 -6.08 4.57 3.41
C PRO A 188 -6.29 3.13 3.87
N VAL A 189 -5.31 2.51 4.52
CA VAL A 189 -5.42 1.09 4.93
C VAL A 189 -6.46 0.92 6.03
N ALA A 190 -6.67 1.89 6.92
CA ALA A 190 -7.74 1.85 7.91
C ALA A 190 -9.13 1.80 7.26
N VAL A 191 -9.37 2.61 6.23
CA VAL A 191 -10.62 2.55 5.46
C VAL A 191 -10.80 1.19 4.79
N HIS A 192 -9.75 0.67 4.17
CA HIS A 192 -9.78 -0.67 3.56
C HIS A 192 -9.92 -1.79 4.61
N GLY A 193 -9.42 -1.59 5.83
CA GLY A 193 -9.55 -2.51 6.94
C GLY A 193 -10.97 -2.58 7.48
N LEU A 194 -11.64 -1.44 7.59
CA LEU A 194 -13.06 -1.40 7.94
C LEU A 194 -13.91 -2.08 6.86
N ALA A 195 -13.61 -1.82 5.57
CA ALA A 195 -14.25 -2.52 4.46
C ALA A 195 -13.95 -4.03 4.49
N GLY A 196 -12.72 -4.44 4.80
CA GLY A 196 -12.34 -5.84 4.97
C GLY A 196 -13.05 -6.53 6.13
N LEU A 197 -13.26 -5.83 7.25
CA LEU A 197 -14.01 -6.34 8.39
C LEU A 197 -15.48 -6.52 8.05
N MET A 198 -16.09 -5.52 7.41
CA MET A 198 -17.47 -5.61 6.91
C MET A 198 -17.61 -6.79 5.95
N MET A 199 -16.67 -6.94 5.01
CA MET A 199 -16.64 -8.05 4.07
C MET A 199 -16.51 -9.40 4.80
N ALA A 200 -15.69 -9.50 5.85
CA ALA A 200 -15.52 -10.71 6.64
C ALA A 200 -16.79 -11.10 7.42
N VAL A 201 -17.49 -10.14 8.01
CA VAL A 201 -18.76 -10.39 8.70
C VAL A 201 -19.85 -10.81 7.71
N LEU A 202 -19.98 -10.10 6.58
CA LEU A 202 -20.95 -10.46 5.55
C LEU A 202 -20.67 -11.82 4.91
N TRP A 203 -19.40 -12.22 4.82
CA TRP A 203 -19.02 -13.54 4.32
C TRP A 203 -19.58 -14.68 5.19
N ARG A 204 -19.67 -14.47 6.51
CA ARG A 204 -20.22 -15.44 7.47
C ARG A 204 -21.75 -15.38 7.58
N SER A 205 -22.39 -14.39 6.97
CA SER A 205 -23.85 -14.22 6.92
C SER A 205 -24.54 -15.35 6.11
N PRO A 206 -25.86 -15.60 6.28
CA PRO A 206 -26.59 -16.58 5.46
C PRO A 206 -26.49 -16.36 3.94
N TYR A 207 -26.23 -15.11 3.52
CA TYR A 207 -26.04 -14.73 2.13
C TYR A 207 -24.61 -15.02 1.60
N GLY A 208 -23.69 -15.39 2.49
CA GLY A 208 -22.36 -15.88 2.17
C GLY A 208 -21.47 -14.91 1.38
N PRO A 209 -20.59 -15.43 0.50
CA PRO A 209 -19.66 -14.62 -0.29
C PRO A 209 -20.34 -13.56 -1.18
N VAL A 210 -21.60 -13.78 -1.58
CA VAL A 210 -22.34 -12.84 -2.45
C VAL A 210 -22.57 -11.51 -1.73
N ALA A 211 -22.94 -11.55 -0.45
CA ALA A 211 -23.08 -10.33 0.36
C ALA A 211 -21.74 -9.62 0.53
N ALA A 212 -20.66 -10.37 0.75
CA ALA A 212 -19.31 -9.83 0.89
C ALA A 212 -18.87 -9.03 -0.36
N LEU A 213 -19.27 -9.46 -1.57
CA LEU A 213 -18.96 -8.76 -2.82
C LEU A 213 -19.61 -7.38 -2.92
N LEU A 214 -20.77 -7.16 -2.28
CA LEU A 214 -21.46 -5.87 -2.30
C LEU A 214 -20.61 -4.76 -1.65
N VAL A 215 -19.73 -5.09 -0.71
CA VAL A 215 -18.81 -4.13 -0.08
C VAL A 215 -17.79 -3.58 -1.08
N LEU A 216 -17.46 -4.34 -2.13
CA LEU A 216 -16.49 -3.92 -3.14
C LEU A 216 -17.05 -2.83 -4.06
N LEU A 217 -18.37 -2.79 -4.28
CA LEU A 217 -19.00 -1.83 -5.17
C LEU A 217 -18.79 -0.38 -4.72
N PRO A 218 -19.18 0.03 -3.49
CA PRO A 218 -18.95 1.39 -3.03
C PRO A 218 -17.46 1.72 -2.95
N MET A 219 -16.60 0.77 -2.56
CA MET A 219 -15.15 0.98 -2.53
C MET A 219 -14.58 1.24 -3.93
N CYS A 220 -14.98 0.47 -4.93
CA CYS A 220 -14.56 0.68 -6.33
C CYS A 220 -15.01 2.06 -6.84
N VAL A 221 -16.25 2.46 -6.53
CA VAL A 221 -16.77 3.78 -6.92
C VAL A 221 -15.97 4.89 -6.25
N SER A 222 -15.72 4.81 -4.94
CA SER A 222 -14.92 5.80 -4.22
C SER A 222 -13.49 5.90 -4.79
N CYS A 223 -12.83 4.77 -5.03
CA CYS A 223 -11.49 4.75 -5.63
C CYS A 223 -11.48 5.34 -7.04
N TRP A 224 -12.51 5.07 -7.84
CA TRP A 224 -12.66 5.64 -9.18
C TRP A 224 -12.85 7.16 -9.14
N VAL A 225 -13.79 7.65 -8.31
CA VAL A 225 -14.05 9.09 -8.13
C VAL A 225 -12.79 9.81 -7.66
N PHE A 226 -12.08 9.25 -6.69
CA PHE A 226 -10.84 9.85 -6.18
C PHE A 226 -9.73 9.89 -7.23
N ALA A 227 -9.60 8.83 -8.03
CA ALA A 227 -8.66 8.79 -9.15
C ALA A 227 -9.02 9.78 -10.26
N GLN A 228 -10.30 10.05 -10.48
CA GLN A 228 -10.77 11.03 -11.43
C GLN A 228 -10.50 12.46 -10.93
N TYR A 229 -10.83 12.73 -9.68
CA TYR A 229 -10.57 14.02 -9.02
C TYR A 229 -9.08 14.40 -9.08
N HIS A 230 -8.18 13.46 -8.78
CA HIS A 230 -6.74 13.71 -8.87
C HIS A 230 -6.26 13.97 -10.29
N ARG A 231 -6.81 13.29 -11.30
CA ARG A 231 -6.48 13.54 -12.71
C ARG A 231 -6.90 14.94 -13.14
N GLU A 232 -8.10 15.35 -12.75
CA GLU A 232 -8.61 16.69 -13.03
C GLU A 232 -7.75 17.77 -12.36
N ARG A 233 -7.39 17.59 -11.09
CA ARG A 233 -6.52 18.53 -10.37
C ARG A 233 -5.14 18.63 -11.01
N ALA A 234 -4.56 17.50 -11.43
CA ALA A 234 -3.27 17.47 -12.10
C ALA A 234 -3.32 18.16 -13.49
N ALA A 235 -4.39 17.95 -14.25
CA ALA A 235 -4.59 18.61 -15.54
C ALA A 235 -4.74 20.14 -15.36
N HIS A 236 -5.53 20.57 -14.37
CA HIS A 236 -5.68 22.00 -14.06
C HIS A 236 -4.35 22.66 -13.69
N GLN A 237 -3.55 22.02 -12.84
CA GLN A 237 -2.19 22.49 -12.48
C GLN A 237 -1.24 22.50 -13.69
N ALA A 238 -1.38 21.54 -14.62
CA ALA A 238 -0.59 21.55 -15.85
C ALA A 238 -0.97 22.72 -16.76
N THR A 239 -2.26 23.04 -16.89
CA THR A 239 -2.73 24.21 -17.66
C THR A 239 -2.24 25.52 -17.05
N ILE A 240 -2.31 25.69 -15.73
CA ILE A 240 -1.78 26.88 -15.04
C ILE A 240 -0.27 27.02 -15.33
N ARG A 241 0.50 25.94 -15.18
CA ARG A 241 1.94 25.95 -15.49
C ARG A 241 2.21 26.30 -16.95
N ALA A 242 1.44 25.75 -17.88
CA ALA A 242 1.57 26.06 -19.31
C ALA A 242 1.26 27.53 -19.63
N LEU A 243 0.25 28.13 -18.98
CA LEU A 243 -0.06 29.56 -19.12
C LEU A 243 1.07 30.44 -18.60
N VAL A 244 1.62 30.13 -17.42
CA VAL A 244 2.79 30.85 -16.87
C VAL A 244 3.99 30.73 -17.81
N GLN A 245 4.28 29.53 -18.30
CA GLN A 245 5.36 29.33 -19.27
C GLN A 245 5.14 30.10 -20.59
N ALA A 246 3.90 30.20 -21.07
CA ALA A 246 3.58 30.97 -22.26
C ALA A 246 3.78 32.49 -22.05
N VAL A 247 3.45 33.01 -20.85
CA VAL A 247 3.73 34.41 -20.48
C VAL A 247 5.24 34.65 -20.40
N ASP A 248 6.00 33.77 -19.74
CA ASP A 248 7.46 33.84 -19.62
C ASP A 248 8.18 33.72 -20.98
N ILE A 249 7.60 33.04 -21.98
CA ILE A 249 8.14 32.98 -23.35
C ILE A 249 7.88 34.27 -24.12
N LYS A 250 6.73 34.92 -23.88
CA LYS A 250 6.38 36.18 -24.53
C LYS A 250 7.24 37.35 -24.02
N ASP A 251 7.69 37.27 -22.77
CA ASP A 251 8.60 38.24 -22.17
C ASP A 251 10.01 37.65 -22.02
N GLU A 252 10.83 37.82 -23.06
CA GLU A 252 12.20 37.28 -23.14
C GLU A 252 13.07 37.68 -21.93
N TYR A 253 12.76 38.80 -21.26
CA TYR A 253 13.52 39.31 -20.11
C TYR A 253 13.25 38.52 -18.81
N THR A 254 12.15 37.77 -18.72
CA THR A 254 11.72 37.05 -17.49
C THR A 254 11.72 35.53 -17.64
N ARG A 255 12.30 34.99 -18.72
CA ARG A 255 12.31 33.55 -19.01
C ARG A 255 12.84 32.70 -17.84
N GLY A 256 11.96 31.86 -17.28
CA GLY A 256 12.28 30.98 -16.15
C GLY A 256 12.44 31.70 -14.80
N HIS A 257 12.16 33.00 -14.72
CA HIS A 257 12.19 33.76 -13.47
C HIS A 257 11.13 33.22 -12.50
N SER A 258 9.89 33.04 -12.98
CA SER A 258 8.77 32.51 -12.19
C SER A 258 9.08 31.12 -11.61
N GLU A 259 9.74 30.27 -12.39
CA GLU A 259 10.11 28.92 -11.97
C GLU A 259 11.24 28.92 -10.93
N ARG A 260 12.24 29.81 -11.09
CA ARG A 260 13.31 30.01 -10.09
C ARG A 260 12.79 30.65 -8.80
N VAL A 261 11.90 31.63 -8.88
CA VAL A 261 11.26 32.26 -7.71
C VAL A 261 10.36 31.27 -6.99
N GLY A 262 9.59 30.45 -7.70
CA GLY A 262 8.81 29.36 -7.12
C GLY A 262 9.69 28.34 -6.40
N GLN A 263 10.81 27.92 -7.00
CA GLN A 263 11.78 27.02 -6.36
C GLN A 263 12.41 27.65 -5.12
N ALA A 264 12.86 28.90 -5.18
CA ALA A 264 13.43 29.63 -4.05
C ALA A 264 12.41 29.79 -2.91
N SER A 265 11.15 30.07 -3.25
CA SER A 265 10.06 30.23 -2.27
C SER A 265 9.73 28.90 -1.58
N MET A 266 9.70 27.78 -2.32
CA MET A 266 9.57 26.45 -1.71
C MET A 266 10.74 26.12 -0.79
N MET A 267 11.98 26.46 -1.18
CA MET A 267 13.15 26.24 -0.32
C MET A 267 13.04 27.03 0.98
N ILE A 268 12.69 28.32 0.90
CA ILE A 268 12.47 29.18 2.08
C ILE A 268 11.32 28.64 2.95
N ALA A 269 10.20 28.25 2.36
CA ALA A 269 9.05 27.70 3.09
C ALA A 269 9.40 26.39 3.83
N ARG A 270 10.22 25.52 3.21
CA ARG A 270 10.73 24.30 3.86
C ARG A 270 11.67 24.60 5.02
N GLU A 271 12.58 25.58 4.87
CA GLU A 271 13.46 26.02 5.96
C GLU A 271 12.68 26.64 7.13
N LEU A 272 11.58 27.34 6.83
CA LEU A 272 10.66 27.86 7.85
C LEU A 272 9.78 26.78 8.50
N GLY A 273 9.91 25.51 8.09
CA GLY A 273 9.16 24.38 8.66
C GLY A 273 7.67 24.41 8.31
N MET A 274 7.27 25.07 7.22
CA MET A 274 5.88 25.08 6.75
C MET A 274 5.44 23.67 6.35
N GLU A 275 4.19 23.31 6.65
CA GLU A 275 3.63 22.01 6.27
C GLU A 275 3.61 21.84 4.74
N ASP A 276 3.95 20.65 4.24
CA ASP A 276 4.00 20.34 2.79
C ASP A 276 2.68 20.61 2.05
N ALA A 277 1.55 20.64 2.74
CA ALA A 277 0.25 21.00 2.16
C ALA A 277 0.13 22.49 1.80
N ARG A 278 1.00 23.34 2.38
CA ARG A 278 1.07 24.80 2.19
C ARG A 278 2.24 25.25 1.32
N ILE A 279 3.05 24.32 0.84
CA ILE A 279 4.20 24.53 -0.07
C ILE A 279 3.77 24.13 -1.48
#